data_AF-A0A0D0K8J9-F1
#
_entry.id   AF-A0A0D0K8J9-F1
#
_cell.length_a   1.000
_cell.length_b   1.000
_cell.length_c   1.000
_cell.angle_alpha   90.00
_cell.angle_beta   90.00
_cell.angle_gamma   90.00
#
_symmetry.space_group_name_H-M   'P 1'
#
loop_
_entity.id
_entity.type
_entity.pdbx_description
1 polymer ?
#
loop_
_entity_poly.entity_id
_entity_poly.type
_entity_poly.pdbx_seq_one_letter_code
_entity_poly.pdbx_strand_id
1 'polypeptide(L)' 'MINTEIDYPEDLKLMAWSITAKHLCRGEEDVTKIVADAIWQERQKWAPKVVPDIETESTSSDLPDTLST' A
#
# COMPACT_ATOMS: atom_id res chain seq x y z
N MET A 1 -0.06 30.04 30.07
CA MET A 1 0.18 29.41 28.76
C MET A 1 -0.22 27.96 28.88
N ILE A 2 -1.22 27.51 28.13
CA ILE A 2 -1.63 26.11 28.14
C ILE A 2 -0.70 25.41 27.16
N ASN A 3 0.25 24.60 27.64
CA ASN A 3 1.00 23.69 26.79
C ASN A 3 0.07 22.56 26.36
N THR A 4 -0.61 22.75 25.23
CA THR A 4 -1.30 21.69 24.51
C THR A 4 -0.28 20.87 23.73
N GLU A 5 0.58 20.15 24.45
CA GLU A 5 1.38 19.09 23.82
C GLU A 5 0.42 17.95 23.49
N ILE A 6 0.10 17.82 22.20
CA ILE A 6 -0.60 16.66 21.68
C ILE A 6 0.43 15.54 21.63
N ASP A 7 0.32 14.58 22.55
CA ASP A 7 1.15 13.39 22.51
C ASP A 7 0.62 12.44 21.45
N TYR A 8 1.42 12.22 20.40
CA TYR A 8 1.09 11.27 19.34
C TYR A 8 1.57 9.87 19.71
N PRO A 9 0.80 8.82 19.35
CA PRO A 9 1.24 7.43 19.39
C PRO A 9 2.65 7.22 18.81
N GLU A 10 3.42 6.32 19.41
CA GLU A 10 4.82 6.09 19.06
C GLU A 10 5.00 5.52 17.64
N ASP A 11 4.05 4.71 17.17
CA ASP A 11 4.01 4.18 15.81
C ASP A 11 3.86 5.30 14.76
N LEU A 12 3.02 6.29 15.04
CA LEU A 12 2.87 7.47 14.18
C LEU A 12 4.15 8.32 14.16
N LYS A 13 4.79 8.51 15.31
CA LYS A 13 6.10 9.21 15.40
C LYS A 13 7.17 8.47 14.58
N LEU A 14 7.25 7.15 14.72
CA LEU A 14 8.22 6.32 14.00
C LEU A 14 8.01 6.39 12.48
N MET A 15 6.77 6.37 12.02
CA MET A 15 6.44 6.52 10.60
C MET A 15 6.87 7.89 10.08
N ALA A 16 6.53 8.97 10.80
CA ALA A 16 6.93 10.33 10.43
C ALA A 16 8.46 10.48 10.34
N TRP A 17 9.19 9.91 11.31
CA TRP A 17 10.65 9.88 11.30
C TRP A 17 11.22 9.12 10.12
N SER A 18 10.65 7.96 9.79
CA SER A 18 11.12 7.12 8.68
C SER A 18 10.98 7.84 7.33
N ILE A 19 9.86 8.52 7.11
CA ILE A 19 9.61 9.30 5.89
C ILE A 19 10.55 10.51 5.84
N THR A 20 10.65 11.25 6.94
CA THR A 20 11.53 12.43 7.02
C THR A 20 12.98 12.05 6.74
N ALA A 21 13.49 11.00 7.39
CA ALA A 21 14.85 10.52 7.18
C ALA A 21 15.10 10.11 5.72
N LYS A 22 14.15 9.43 5.06
CA LYS A 22 14.25 9.04 3.65
C LYS A 22 14.43 10.26 2.73
N HIS A 23 13.69 11.34 2.97
CA HIS A 23 13.82 12.58 2.19
C HIS A 23 15.11 13.33 2.52
N LEU A 24 15.48 13.45 3.79
CA LEU A 24 16.73 14.09 4.21
C LEU A 24 17.97 13.38 3.64
N CYS A 25 17.98 12.05 3.60
CA CYS A 25 19.05 11.26 2.98
C CYS A 25 19.20 11.51 1.47
N ARG A 26 18.17 12.06 0.81
CA ARG A 26 18.20 12.47 -0.60
C ARG A 26 18.55 13.94 -0.80
N GLY A 27 18.78 14.68 0.29
CA GLY A 27 18.95 16.13 0.28
C GLY A 27 17.66 16.89 -0.05
N GLU A 28 16.50 16.28 0.18
CA GLU A 28 15.21 16.92 -0.05
C GLU A 28 14.77 17.72 1.19
N GLU A 29 14.59 19.03 1.02
CA GLU A 29 14.18 19.96 2.09
C GLU A 29 12.75 20.49 1.92
N ASP A 30 12.10 20.16 0.80
CA ASP A 30 10.73 20.61 0.51
C ASP A 30 9.72 19.86 1.39
N VAL A 31 9.29 20.53 2.45
CA VAL A 31 8.32 20.01 3.43
C VAL A 31 7.01 19.59 2.77
N THR A 32 6.58 20.27 1.70
CA THR A 32 5.35 19.93 1.00
C THR A 32 5.44 18.54 0.37
N LYS A 33 6.60 18.21 -0.20
CA LYS A 33 6.85 16.87 -0.77
C LYS A 33 6.89 15.78 0.29
N ILE A 34 7.54 16.05 1.42
CA ILE A 34 7.65 15.10 2.54
C ILE A 34 6.26 14.75 3.08
N VAL A 35 5.43 15.79 3.32
CA VAL A 35 4.06 15.61 3.81
C VAL A 35 3.18 14.92 2.76
N ALA A 36 3.33 15.26 1.48
CA ALA A 36 2.60 14.61 0.41
C ALA A 36 2.93 13.11 0.29
N ASP A 37 4.20 12.71 0.42
CA ASP A 37 4.61 11.30 0.42
C ASP A 37 4.00 10.56 1.62
N ALA A 38 3.96 11.19 2.80
CA ALA A 38 3.34 10.60 3.99
C ALA A 38 1.84 10.34 3.82
N ILE A 39 1.10 11.33 3.32
CA ILE A 39 -0.34 11.19 3.05
C ILE A 39 -0.58 10.13 1.99
N TRP A 40 0.26 10.08 0.95
CA TRP A 40 0.14 9.09 -0.11
C TRP A 40 0.36 7.66 0.40
N GLN A 41 1.41 7.42 1.19
CA GLN A 41 1.68 6.11 1.79
C GLN A 41 0.53 5.63 2.68
N GLU A 42 -0.04 6.52 3.50
CA GLU A 42 -1.19 6.19 4.33
C GLU A 42 -2.41 5.79 3.48
N ARG A 43 -2.69 6.49 2.37
CA ARG A 43 -3.79 6.11 1.45
C ARG A 43 -3.59 4.74 0.82
N GLN A 44 -2.35 4.37 0.50
CA GLN A 44 -2.04 3.07 -0.09
C GLN A 44 -2.28 1.91 0.90
N LYS A 45 -2.16 2.15 2.20
CA LYS A 45 -2.47 1.15 3.24
C LYS A 45 -3.95 0.75 3.24
N TRP A 46 -4.83 1.68 2.89
CA TRP A 46 -6.29 1.48 2.86
C TRP A 46 -6.84 1.18 1.47
N ALA A 47 -5.98 1.20 0.43
CA ALA A 47 -6.40 0.83 -0.91
C ALA A 47 -6.83 -0.65 -0.92
N PRO A 48 -8.00 -0.98 -1.51
CA PRO A 48 -8.42 -2.37 -1.66
C PRO A 48 -7.32 -3.13 -2.39
N LYS A 49 -6.83 -4.20 -1.80
CA LYS A 49 -5.91 -5.11 -2.47
C LYS A 49 -6.72 -5.73 -3.61
N VAL A 50 -6.50 -5.24 -4.83
CA VAL A 50 -7.08 -5.85 -6.04
C VAL A 50 -6.50 -7.26 -6.09
N VAL A 51 -7.27 -8.24 -5.62
CA VAL A 51 -6.96 -9.64 -5.84
C VAL A 51 -7.16 -9.85 -7.34
N PRO A 52 -6.11 -10.16 -8.11
CA PRO A 52 -6.34 -10.50 -9.50
C PRO A 52 -7.20 -11.76 -9.50
N ASP A 53 -8.39 -11.67 -10.09
CA ASP A 53 -9.23 -12.82 -10.35
C ASP A 53 -8.40 -13.80 -11.18
N ILE A 54 -8.02 -14.91 -10.55
CA ILE A 54 -7.39 -16.02 -11.23
C ILE A 54 -8.51 -16.58 -12.11
N GLU A 55 -8.55 -16.17 -13.37
CA GLU A 55 -9.38 -16.78 -14.39
C GLU A 55 -9.02 -18.27 -14.40
N THR A 56 -9.91 -19.10 -13.85
CA THR A 56 -9.84 -20.55 -13.99
C THR A 56 -9.97 -20.86 -15.46
N GLU A 57 -8.82 -21.06 -16.08
CA GLU A 57 -8.62 -21.63 -17.40
C GLU A 57 -9.51 -22.88 -17.54
N SER A 58 -10.67 -22.69 -18.16
CA SER A 58 -11.54 -23.78 -18.58
C SER A 58 -10.89 -24.39 -19.82
N THR A 59 -9.87 -25.22 -19.61
CA THR A 59 -9.31 -26.12 -20.63
C THR A 59 -10.37 -27.17 -20.96
N SER A 60 -11.33 -26.76 -21.77
CA SER A 60 -12.26 -27.63 -22.49
C SER A 60 -11.53 -28.22 -23.69
N SER A 61 -10.81 -29.31 -23.49
CA SER A 61 -10.20 -30.17 -24.52
C SER A 61 -9.85 -31.50 -23.81
N ASP A 62 -10.26 -32.72 -24.17
CA ASP A 62 -10.69 -33.33 -25.43
C ASP A 62 -11.24 -34.76 -25.19
N LEU A 63 -12.33 -35.13 -25.91
CA LEU A 63 -12.59 -36.40 -26.66
C LEU A 63 -12.72 -37.78 -25.92
N PRO A 64 -13.19 -38.89 -26.57
CA PRO A 64 -13.95 -39.08 -27.82
C PRO A 64 -15.24 -39.93 -27.68
N ASP A 65 -16.03 -39.99 -28.76
CA ASP A 65 -17.09 -40.99 -29.01
C ASP A 65 -16.60 -42.44 -28.82
N THR A 66 -17.28 -43.21 -27.96
CA THR A 66 -17.24 -44.68 -28.02
C THR A 66 -18.59 -45.32 -27.68
N LEU A 67 -19.29 -45.73 -28.74
CA LEU A 67 -20.05 -46.98 -29.01
C LEU A 67 -20.89 -47.69 -27.91
N SER A 68 -22.10 -48.05 -28.37
CA SER A 68 -22.90 -49.28 -28.12
C SER A 68 -23.74 -49.42 -26.84
N THR A 69 -25.07 -49.46 -27.03
CA THR A 69 -25.88 -50.70 -26.99
C THR A 69 -27.20 -50.48 -27.73
#